data_AF-A0A088F127-F1
#
_entry.id   AF-A0A088F127-F1
#
_cell.length_a   1.000
_cell.length_b   1.000
_cell.length_c   1.000
_cell.angle_alpha   90.00
_cell.angle_beta   90.00
_cell.angle_gamma   90.00
#
_symmetry.space_group_name_H-M   'P 1'
#
loop_
_entity.id
_entity.type
_entity.pdbx_description
1 polymer ?
#
loop_
_entity_poly.entity_id
_entity_poly.type
_entity_poly.pdbx_seq_one_letter_code
_entity_poly.pdbx_strand_id
1 'polypeptide(L)'
;MGKYLKLSSIVLGIIALLAFKQQNSEKDFLGQAYLSNHYEISIAQLAREKSNNDVINAYAELLIDDHQKIIREFKDLAKGHKMKFVDGLGEDQKKHWDMLNSTDSTHFNQTFKELAIASHEQTIALFVRAYEDYAIQDIRLKNWISNRLPLLRAQLDQARDLRVDPILNTAEGIPPHTRGGSIRSVDLDLDRVNVRVMVE
;
A
#
# COMPACT_ATOMS: atom_id res chain seq x y z
N MET A 1 19.87 -23.47 -54.40
CA MET A 1 18.60 -23.37 -53.65
C MET A 1 18.82 -23.77 -52.18
N GLY A 2 18.48 -22.87 -51.25
CA GLY A 2 17.84 -23.18 -49.95
C GLY A 2 18.67 -23.76 -48.80
N LYS A 3 19.29 -22.92 -47.95
CA LYS A 3 19.61 -23.24 -46.54
C LYS A 3 19.59 -22.01 -45.61
N TYR A 4 18.47 -21.30 -45.49
CA TYR A 4 18.28 -20.27 -44.44
C TYR A 4 16.82 -20.23 -44.00
N LEU A 5 16.35 -21.26 -43.29
CA LEU A 5 14.97 -21.28 -42.81
C LEU A 5 14.79 -22.05 -41.49
N LYS A 6 15.64 -21.81 -40.47
CA LYS A 6 15.46 -22.37 -39.11
C LYS A 6 15.97 -21.49 -37.96
N LEU A 7 15.87 -20.16 -38.05
CA LEU A 7 16.21 -19.27 -36.92
C LEU A 7 15.07 -18.33 -36.47
N SER A 8 13.94 -18.29 -37.18
CA SER A 8 12.87 -17.31 -36.89
C SER A 8 12.00 -17.64 -35.67
N SER A 9 12.01 -18.89 -35.18
CA SER A 9 11.07 -19.33 -34.13
C SER A 9 11.57 -19.08 -32.70
N ILE A 10 12.89 -18.96 -32.47
CA ILE A 10 13.45 -18.78 -31.11
C ILE A 10 13.32 -17.31 -30.67
N VAL A 11 13.48 -16.35 -31.58
CA VAL A 11 13.41 -14.92 -31.28
C VAL A 11 11.97 -14.48 -30.92
N LEU A 12 10.96 -15.02 -31.60
CA LEU A 12 9.54 -14.74 -31.30
C LEU A 12 9.11 -15.25 -29.92
N GLY A 13 9.58 -16.43 -29.49
CA GLY A 13 9.27 -16.98 -28.17
C GLY A 13 9.85 -16.16 -27.01
N ILE A 14 11.08 -15.66 -27.15
CA ILE A 14 11.72 -14.80 -26.14
C ILE A 14 11.00 -13.44 -26.05
N ILE A 15 10.65 -12.83 -27.18
CA ILE A 15 9.92 -11.55 -27.19
C ILE A 15 8.53 -11.71 -26.53
N ALA A 16 7.80 -12.78 -26.82
CA ALA A 16 6.50 -13.04 -26.22
C ALA A 16 6.59 -13.30 -24.69
N LEU A 17 7.59 -14.07 -24.24
CA LEU A 17 7.82 -14.32 -22.82
C LEU A 17 8.20 -13.05 -22.05
N LEU A 18 9.05 -12.20 -22.63
CA LEU A 18 9.44 -10.93 -22.03
C LEU A 18 8.26 -9.94 -21.96
N ALA A 19 7.47 -9.82 -23.05
CA ALA A 19 6.27 -8.99 -23.06
C ALA A 19 5.23 -9.46 -22.04
N PHE A 20 5.05 -10.78 -21.88
CA PHE A 20 4.16 -11.35 -20.88
C PHE A 20 4.65 -11.09 -19.45
N LYS A 21 5.96 -11.25 -19.17
CA LYS A 21 6.55 -10.90 -17.87
C LYS A 21 6.38 -9.41 -17.56
N GLN A 22 6.63 -8.53 -18.53
CA GLN A 22 6.44 -7.08 -18.41
C GLN A 22 5.02 -6.74 -18.00
N GLN A 23 4.03 -7.24 -18.76
CA GLN A 23 2.63 -6.93 -18.52
C GLN A 23 2.17 -7.42 -17.13
N ASN A 24 2.71 -8.53 -16.64
CA ASN A 24 2.40 -9.01 -15.29
C ASN A 24 3.02 -8.12 -14.22
N SER A 25 4.30 -7.76 -14.32
CA SER A 25 4.95 -6.83 -13.36
C SER A 25 4.22 -5.49 -13.24
N GLU A 26 3.82 -4.88 -14.37
CA GLU A 26 3.12 -3.59 -14.40
C GLU A 26 1.72 -3.70 -13.76
N LYS A 27 0.97 -4.78 -14.07
CA LYS A 27 -0.35 -5.03 -13.48
C LYS A 27 -0.28 -5.34 -11.99
N ASP A 28 0.70 -6.14 -11.58
CA ASP A 28 0.89 -6.53 -10.18
C ASP A 28 1.22 -5.31 -9.33
N PHE A 29 2.12 -4.44 -9.81
CA PHE A 29 2.42 -3.17 -9.15
C PHE A 29 1.17 -2.29 -9.03
N LEU A 30 0.47 -2.04 -10.14
CA LEU A 30 -0.73 -1.20 -10.15
C LEU A 30 -1.83 -1.74 -9.22
N GLY A 31 -2.01 -3.06 -9.18
CA GLY A 31 -2.98 -3.71 -8.29
C GLY A 31 -2.63 -3.53 -6.82
N GLN A 32 -1.38 -3.80 -6.43
CA GLN A 32 -0.93 -3.64 -5.05
C GLN A 32 -0.96 -2.18 -4.60
N ALA A 33 -0.52 -1.25 -5.46
CA ALA A 33 -0.52 0.17 -5.16
C ALA A 33 -1.96 0.72 -5.02
N TYR A 34 -2.91 0.22 -5.83
CA TYR A 34 -4.33 0.57 -5.70
C TYR A 34 -4.92 0.10 -4.37
N LEU A 35 -4.66 -1.15 -3.98
CA LEU A 35 -5.11 -1.69 -2.70
C LEU A 35 -4.50 -0.92 -1.53
N SER A 36 -3.20 -0.62 -1.57
CA SER A 36 -2.54 0.16 -0.50
C SER A 36 -3.19 1.54 -0.32
N ASN A 37 -3.47 2.21 -1.44
CA ASN A 37 -4.12 3.51 -1.44
C ASN A 37 -5.55 3.46 -0.83
N HIS A 38 -6.34 2.44 -1.15
CA HIS A 38 -7.66 2.25 -0.53
C HIS A 38 -7.57 1.98 0.96
N TYR A 39 -6.57 1.20 1.38
CA TYR A 39 -6.32 0.95 2.79
C TYR A 39 -6.00 2.23 3.56
N GLU A 40 -5.12 3.08 3.03
CA GLU A 40 -4.74 4.35 3.66
C GLU A 40 -5.94 5.32 3.78
N ILE A 41 -6.79 5.39 2.76
CA ILE A 41 -8.07 6.13 2.84
C ILE A 41 -8.96 5.54 3.93
N SER A 42 -9.08 4.21 3.99
CA SER A 42 -10.02 3.54 4.90
C SER A 42 -9.63 3.70 6.37
N ILE A 43 -8.34 3.61 6.71
CA ILE A 43 -7.87 3.86 8.07
C ILE A 43 -7.94 5.35 8.43
N ALA A 44 -7.74 6.25 7.46
CA ALA A 44 -7.88 7.70 7.67
C ALA A 44 -9.34 8.10 7.90
N GLN A 45 -10.29 7.55 7.15
CA GLN A 45 -11.73 7.75 7.41
C GLN A 45 -12.11 7.29 8.82
N LEU A 46 -11.61 6.14 9.25
CA LEU A 46 -11.85 5.65 10.60
C LEU A 46 -11.22 6.58 11.66
N ALA A 47 -10.06 7.17 11.38
CA ALA A 47 -9.46 8.16 12.26
C ALA A 47 -10.29 9.43 12.38
N ARG A 48 -10.88 9.90 11.27
CA ARG A 48 -11.83 11.02 11.27
C ARG A 48 -13.10 10.77 12.06
N GLU A 49 -13.53 9.52 12.14
CA GLU A 49 -14.72 9.13 12.87
C GLU A 49 -14.46 8.93 14.36
N LYS A 50 -13.30 8.39 14.74
CA LYS A 50 -13.02 7.92 16.11
C LYS A 50 -12.03 8.77 16.90
N SER A 51 -11.15 9.52 16.24
CA SER A 51 -10.14 10.31 16.95
C SER A 51 -10.72 11.63 17.46
N ASN A 52 -10.43 11.95 18.72
CA ASN A 52 -10.65 13.26 19.31
C ASN A 52 -9.38 14.13 19.31
N ASN A 53 -8.31 13.69 18.63
CA ASN A 53 -7.04 14.39 18.57
C ASN A 53 -6.94 15.19 17.26
N ASP A 54 -6.87 16.51 17.37
CA ASP A 54 -6.88 17.43 16.22
C ASP A 54 -5.71 17.18 15.25
N VAL A 55 -4.55 16.74 15.74
CA VAL A 55 -3.38 16.45 14.91
C VAL A 55 -3.60 15.18 14.08
N ILE A 56 -4.17 14.13 14.70
CA ILE A 56 -4.57 12.90 14.00
C ILE A 56 -5.65 13.21 12.96
N ASN A 57 -6.64 14.02 13.34
CA ASN A 57 -7.74 14.42 12.47
C ASN A 57 -7.27 15.22 11.24
N ALA A 58 -6.32 16.14 11.40
CA ALA A 58 -5.73 16.89 10.30
C ALA A 58 -4.90 16.01 9.36
N TYR A 59 -4.10 15.10 9.92
CA TYR A 59 -3.33 14.14 9.12
C TYR A 59 -4.24 13.17 8.35
N ALA A 60 -5.33 12.73 8.97
CA ALA A 60 -6.32 11.88 8.31
C ALA A 60 -7.02 12.59 7.14
N GLU A 61 -7.37 13.88 7.28
CA GLU A 61 -7.89 14.69 6.16
C GLU A 61 -6.88 14.78 5.01
N LEU A 62 -5.61 15.05 5.33
CA LEU A 62 -4.52 15.09 4.34
C LEU A 62 -4.44 13.77 3.56
N LEU A 63 -4.44 12.62 4.27
CA LEU A 63 -4.39 11.32 3.62
C LEU A 63 -5.62 11.10 2.72
N ILE A 64 -6.83 11.39 3.19
CA ILE A 64 -8.03 11.23 2.38
C ILE A 64 -7.93 12.05 1.10
N ASP A 65 -7.59 13.33 1.19
CA ASP A 65 -7.54 14.24 0.05
C ASP A 65 -6.49 13.82 -0.99
N ASP A 66 -5.27 13.52 -0.54
CA ASP A 66 -4.17 13.18 -1.43
C ASP A 66 -4.37 11.80 -2.06
N HIS A 67 -4.78 10.80 -1.29
CA HIS A 67 -5.00 9.45 -1.81
C HIS A 67 -6.25 9.37 -2.69
N GLN A 68 -7.27 10.21 -2.48
CA GLN A 68 -8.39 10.33 -3.43
C GLN A 68 -7.97 10.93 -4.77
N LYS A 69 -7.01 11.86 -4.79
CA LYS A 69 -6.41 12.35 -6.05
C LYS A 69 -5.70 11.20 -6.77
N ILE A 70 -4.93 10.40 -6.03
CA ILE A 70 -4.22 9.24 -6.56
C ILE A 70 -5.18 8.19 -7.15
N ILE A 71 -6.35 7.93 -6.53
CA ILE A 71 -7.39 7.03 -7.13
C ILE A 71 -7.80 7.49 -8.53
N ARG A 72 -7.97 8.80 -8.74
CA ARG A 72 -8.39 9.32 -10.05
C ARG A 72 -7.31 9.07 -11.10
N GLU A 73 -6.05 9.18 -10.72
CA GLU A 73 -4.91 8.90 -11.60
C GLU A 73 -4.77 7.40 -11.92
N PHE A 74 -5.02 6.52 -10.94
CA PHE A 74 -5.05 5.08 -11.17
C PHE A 74 -6.05 4.69 -12.25
N LYS A 75 -7.25 5.29 -12.25
CA LYS A 75 -8.26 5.03 -13.30
C LYS A 75 -7.74 5.35 -14.70
N ASP A 76 -6.88 6.35 -14.84
CA ASP A 76 -6.26 6.69 -16.13
C ASP A 76 -5.05 5.84 -16.48
N LEU A 77 -4.34 5.29 -15.50
CA LEU A 77 -3.27 4.30 -15.74
C LEU A 77 -3.86 2.94 -16.13
N ALA A 78 -4.93 2.52 -15.48
CA ALA A 78 -5.58 1.23 -15.73
C ALA A 78 -6.17 1.08 -17.13
N LYS A 79 -6.67 2.18 -17.74
CA LYS A 79 -7.12 2.18 -19.15
C LYS A 79 -6.00 1.72 -20.09
N GLY A 80 -4.77 2.18 -19.86
CA GLY A 80 -3.61 1.79 -20.66
C GLY A 80 -3.21 0.32 -20.49
N HIS A 81 -3.47 -0.25 -19.31
CA HIS A 81 -3.07 -1.61 -18.94
C HIS A 81 -4.20 -2.64 -19.04
N LYS A 82 -5.39 -2.23 -19.51
CA LYS A 82 -6.62 -3.05 -19.57
C LYS A 82 -6.96 -3.70 -18.22
N MET A 83 -6.75 -2.96 -17.14
CA MET A 83 -7.05 -3.42 -15.80
C MET A 83 -8.44 -2.97 -15.37
N LYS A 84 -9.13 -3.84 -14.64
CA LYS A 84 -10.27 -3.49 -13.81
C LYS A 84 -9.79 -3.54 -12.36
N PHE A 85 -9.98 -2.47 -11.62
CA PHE A 85 -9.73 -2.49 -10.19
C PHE A 85 -10.96 -3.01 -9.45
N VAL A 86 -10.73 -3.77 -8.40
CA VAL A 86 -11.77 -4.16 -7.44
C VAL A 86 -11.67 -3.17 -6.29
N ASP A 87 -12.77 -2.47 -6.02
CA ASP A 87 -12.86 -1.56 -4.88
C ASP A 87 -12.96 -2.37 -3.57
N GLY A 88 -12.32 -1.87 -2.52
CA GLY A 88 -12.30 -2.49 -1.20
C GLY A 88 -10.90 -2.84 -0.71
N LEU A 89 -10.87 -3.53 0.42
CA LEU A 89 -9.63 -3.96 1.10
C LEU A 89 -9.31 -5.42 0.74
N GLY A 90 -8.02 -5.70 0.56
CA GLY A 90 -7.52 -7.08 0.59
C GLY A 90 -7.73 -7.72 1.97
N GLU A 91 -7.59 -9.03 2.07
CA GLU A 91 -7.88 -9.77 3.31
C GLU A 91 -7.08 -9.26 4.52
N ASP A 92 -5.77 -9.07 4.37
CA ASP A 92 -4.91 -8.62 5.47
C ASP A 92 -5.12 -7.14 5.81
N GLN A 93 -5.36 -6.31 4.80
CA GLN A 93 -5.77 -4.91 4.99
C GLN A 93 -7.08 -4.81 5.77
N LYS A 94 -8.03 -5.71 5.48
CA LYS A 94 -9.29 -5.78 6.21
C LYS A 94 -9.06 -6.18 7.67
N LYS A 95 -8.18 -7.16 7.96
CA LYS A 95 -7.83 -7.54 9.34
C LYS A 95 -7.28 -6.36 10.13
N HIS A 96 -6.38 -5.59 9.52
CA HIS A 96 -5.80 -4.41 10.17
C HIS A 96 -6.83 -3.30 10.40
N TRP A 97 -7.71 -3.08 9.43
CA TRP A 97 -8.82 -2.15 9.59
C TRP A 97 -9.78 -2.60 10.71
N ASP A 98 -10.16 -3.88 10.76
CA ASP A 98 -11.03 -4.45 11.79
C ASP A 98 -10.38 -4.33 13.19
N MET A 99 -9.06 -4.54 13.28
CA MET A 99 -8.29 -4.34 14.50
C MET A 99 -8.31 -2.88 14.95
N LEU A 100 -8.04 -1.93 14.05
CA LEU A 100 -8.09 -0.50 14.36
C LEU A 100 -9.52 -0.08 14.79
N ASN A 101 -10.53 -0.62 14.12
CA ASN A 101 -11.92 -0.33 14.42
C ASN A 101 -12.36 -0.88 15.78
N SER A 102 -11.83 -2.03 16.19
CA SER A 102 -12.10 -2.61 17.51
C SER A 102 -11.19 -2.05 18.61
N THR A 103 -10.18 -1.25 18.28
CA THR A 103 -9.29 -0.61 19.27
C THR A 103 -10.05 0.43 20.10
N ASP A 104 -9.88 0.36 21.42
CA ASP A 104 -10.43 1.31 22.38
C ASP A 104 -9.87 2.73 22.18
N SER A 105 -10.64 3.75 22.53
CA SER A 105 -10.29 5.16 22.30
C SER A 105 -8.92 5.56 22.87
N THR A 106 -8.53 5.00 24.02
CA THR A 106 -7.23 5.28 24.68
C THR A 106 -6.03 4.82 23.84
N HIS A 107 -6.17 3.76 23.05
CA HIS A 107 -5.08 3.21 22.23
C HIS A 107 -5.22 3.55 20.75
N PHE A 108 -6.41 4.00 20.33
CA PHE A 108 -6.76 4.21 18.92
C PHE A 108 -5.75 5.08 18.19
N ASN A 109 -5.38 6.25 18.75
CA ASN A 109 -4.48 7.20 18.11
C ASN A 109 -3.07 6.62 17.89
N GLN A 110 -2.57 5.82 18.86
CA GLN A 110 -1.27 5.15 18.74
C GLN A 110 -1.33 4.03 17.70
N THR A 111 -2.37 3.19 17.72
CA THR A 111 -2.56 2.13 16.73
C THR A 111 -2.69 2.69 15.32
N PHE A 112 -3.45 3.79 15.15
CA PHE A 112 -3.57 4.47 13.85
C PHE A 112 -2.21 4.96 13.35
N LYS A 113 -1.43 5.64 14.23
CA LYS A 113 -0.09 6.12 13.89
C LYS A 113 0.83 4.98 13.42
N GLU A 114 0.85 3.86 14.14
CA GLU A 114 1.66 2.69 13.79
C GLU A 114 1.26 2.08 12.45
N LEU A 115 -0.05 1.93 12.21
CA LEU A 115 -0.56 1.41 10.93
C LEU A 115 -0.27 2.35 9.76
N ALA A 116 -0.37 3.67 9.96
CA ALA A 116 -0.04 4.65 8.93
C ALA A 116 1.45 4.66 8.59
N ILE A 117 2.34 4.53 9.58
CA ILE A 117 3.79 4.39 9.34
C ILE A 117 4.08 3.12 8.56
N ALA A 118 3.55 1.98 9.02
CA ALA A 118 3.79 0.69 8.38
C ALA A 118 3.28 0.65 6.93
N SER A 119 2.08 1.20 6.67
CA SER A 119 1.52 1.26 5.32
C SER A 119 2.36 2.12 4.39
N HIS A 120 2.82 3.29 4.84
CA HIS A 120 3.64 4.17 4.03
C HIS A 120 5.02 3.57 3.73
N GLU A 121 5.68 2.96 4.73
CA GLU A 121 6.97 2.30 4.53
C GLU A 121 6.86 1.18 3.48
N GLN A 122 5.79 0.38 3.54
CA GLN A 122 5.53 -0.68 2.56
C GLN A 122 5.18 -0.13 1.19
N THR A 123 4.35 0.90 1.10
CA THR A 123 4.00 1.56 -0.16
C THR A 123 5.24 2.17 -0.81
N ILE A 124 6.11 2.84 -0.05
CA ILE A 124 7.37 3.38 -0.56
C ILE A 124 8.28 2.24 -1.05
N ALA A 125 8.41 1.15 -0.30
CA ALA A 125 9.21 0.00 -0.72
C ALA A 125 8.65 -0.65 -2.01
N LEU A 126 7.33 -0.73 -2.16
CA LEU A 126 6.67 -1.17 -3.39
C LEU A 126 7.02 -0.24 -4.57
N PHE A 127 6.91 1.08 -4.38
CA PHE A 127 7.18 2.07 -5.42
C PHE A 127 8.66 2.09 -5.84
N VAL A 128 9.60 2.00 -4.88
CA VAL A 128 11.03 1.91 -5.18
C VAL A 128 11.34 0.65 -5.99
N ARG A 129 10.86 -0.52 -5.53
CA ARG A 129 11.05 -1.78 -6.27
C ARG A 129 10.48 -1.71 -7.69
N ALA A 130 9.28 -1.15 -7.85
CA ALA A 130 8.66 -1.00 -9.16
C ALA A 130 9.41 -0.02 -10.08
N TYR A 131 9.96 1.07 -9.53
CA TYR A 131 10.78 2.00 -10.30
C TYR A 131 12.05 1.34 -10.84
N GLU A 132 12.67 0.49 -10.01
CA GLU A 132 13.91 -0.25 -10.32
C GLU A 132 13.67 -1.51 -11.16
N ASP A 133 12.44 -2.01 -11.25
CA ASP A 133 12.12 -3.19 -12.06
C ASP A 133 12.32 -2.89 -13.56
N TYR A 134 13.18 -3.69 -14.20
CA TYR A 134 13.46 -3.61 -15.63
C TYR A 134 12.32 -4.17 -16.49
N ALA A 135 11.43 -4.98 -15.88
CA ALA A 135 10.23 -5.49 -16.53
C ALA A 135 9.13 -4.43 -16.64
N ILE A 136 9.14 -3.39 -15.80
CA ILE A 136 8.28 -2.21 -15.97
C ILE A 136 8.97 -1.32 -17.01
N GLN A 137 8.36 -1.09 -18.17
CA GLN A 137 8.97 -0.27 -19.24
C GLN A 137 8.10 0.91 -19.68
N ASP A 138 6.81 0.93 -19.31
CA ASP A 138 5.96 2.10 -19.55
C ASP A 138 6.57 3.35 -18.89
N ILE A 139 7.08 4.27 -19.71
CA ILE A 139 7.72 5.51 -19.28
C ILE A 139 6.72 6.40 -18.51
N ARG A 140 5.44 6.40 -18.92
CA ARG A 140 4.39 7.15 -18.20
C ARG A 140 4.22 6.57 -16.80
N LEU A 141 4.21 5.25 -16.67
CA LEU A 141 4.13 4.58 -15.36
C LEU A 141 5.37 4.86 -14.51
N LYS A 142 6.59 4.75 -15.06
CA LYS A 142 7.83 5.08 -14.32
C LYS A 142 7.86 6.52 -13.83
N ASN A 143 7.49 7.47 -14.69
CA ASN A 143 7.41 8.87 -14.31
C ASN A 143 6.38 9.08 -13.19
N TRP A 144 5.21 8.46 -13.32
CA TRP A 144 4.18 8.51 -12.29
C TRP A 144 4.67 7.97 -10.95
N ILE A 145 5.33 6.80 -10.92
CA ILE A 145 5.93 6.21 -9.72
C ILE A 145 6.92 7.19 -9.08
N SER A 146 7.88 7.69 -9.86
CA SER A 146 8.92 8.60 -9.35
C SER A 146 8.35 9.90 -8.78
N ASN A 147 7.29 10.44 -9.38
CA ASN A 147 6.65 11.68 -8.96
C ASN A 147 5.79 11.54 -7.69
N ARG A 148 5.47 10.31 -7.25
CA ARG A 148 4.70 10.07 -6.02
C ARG A 148 5.59 9.80 -4.81
N LEU A 149 6.81 9.31 -5.02
CA LEU A 149 7.75 9.01 -3.94
C LEU A 149 8.01 10.19 -2.98
N PRO A 150 8.16 11.46 -3.43
CA PRO A 150 8.34 12.57 -2.51
C PRO A 150 7.12 12.80 -1.59
N LEU A 151 5.90 12.69 -2.14
CA LEU A 151 4.66 12.83 -1.38
C LEU A 151 4.54 11.74 -0.31
N LEU A 152 4.73 10.47 -0.71
CA LEU A 152 4.65 9.33 0.20
C LEU A 152 5.67 9.43 1.34
N ARG A 153 6.90 9.89 1.05
CA ARG A 153 7.93 10.13 2.07
C ARG A 153 7.54 11.26 3.02
N ALA A 154 7.01 12.36 2.49
CA ALA A 154 6.55 13.47 3.32
C ALA A 154 5.37 13.06 4.22
N GLN A 155 4.46 12.21 3.74
CA GLN A 155 3.37 11.67 4.56
C GLN A 155 3.89 10.70 5.63
N LEU A 156 4.87 9.84 5.30
CA LEU A 156 5.54 8.98 6.29
C LEU A 156 6.22 9.81 7.40
N ASP A 157 6.94 10.87 7.04
CA ASP A 157 7.61 11.73 8.02
C ASP A 157 6.57 12.42 8.92
N GLN A 158 5.47 12.92 8.34
CA GLN A 158 4.34 13.44 9.12
C GLN A 158 3.72 12.38 10.04
N ALA A 159 3.55 11.14 9.58
CA ALA A 159 3.05 10.03 10.39
C ALA A 159 3.95 9.79 11.62
N ARG A 160 5.27 9.81 11.43
CA ARG A 160 6.26 9.64 12.51
C ARG A 160 6.20 10.78 13.52
N ASP A 161 5.93 11.99 13.05
CA ASP A 161 5.83 13.20 13.88
C ASP A 161 4.48 13.37 14.59
N LEU A 162 3.46 12.53 14.29
CA LEU A 162 2.16 12.59 14.94
C LEU A 162 2.29 12.51 16.46
N ARG A 163 1.70 13.49 17.14
CA ARG A 163 1.61 13.52 18.60
C ARG A 163 0.33 12.82 19.01
N VAL A 164 0.48 11.66 19.63
CA VAL A 164 -0.62 10.92 20.22
C VAL A 164 -0.70 11.22 21.71
N ASP A 165 -1.90 11.08 22.28
CA ASP A 165 -2.10 11.23 23.71
C ASP A 165 -1.26 10.17 24.47
N PRO A 166 -0.64 10.54 25.60
CA PRO A 166 0.04 9.55 26.43
C PRO A 166 -0.94 8.44 26.78
N ILE A 167 -0.57 7.18 26.54
CA ILE A 167 -1.33 6.05 27.04
C ILE A 167 -1.32 6.19 28.57
N LEU A 168 -2.43 6.64 29.14
CA LEU A 168 -2.56 6.77 30.59
C LEU A 168 -2.52 5.37 31.16
N ASN A 169 -1.33 4.97 31.62
CA ASN A 169 -1.14 3.75 32.37
C ASN A 169 -1.78 3.99 33.74
N THR A 170 -3.06 3.70 33.89
CA THR A 170 -3.75 3.63 35.19
C THR A 170 -3.23 2.40 35.93
N ALA A 171 -1.95 2.43 36.31
CA ALA A 171 -1.23 1.36 36.99
C ALA A 171 -0.64 1.84 38.33
N GLU A 172 -1.20 2.89 38.94
CA GLU A 172 -1.07 3.11 40.38
C GLU A 172 -2.24 2.44 41.09
N GLY A 173 -2.16 1.12 41.22
CA GLY A 173 -3.02 0.33 42.12
C GLY A 173 -3.52 -0.97 41.51
N ILE A 174 -2.68 -2.03 41.53
CA ILE A 174 -2.99 -3.47 41.77
C ILE A 174 -1.76 -4.33 41.36
N PRO A 175 -1.41 -5.43 42.09
CA PRO A 175 -0.07 -6.03 42.15
C PRO A 175 0.18 -7.10 41.04
N PRO A 176 1.39 -7.70 40.93
CA PRO A 176 1.96 -8.13 39.67
C PRO A 176 1.44 -9.49 39.21
N HIS A 177 0.77 -9.56 38.07
CA HIS A 177 0.69 -10.80 37.30
C HIS A 177 0.85 -10.58 35.79
N THR A 178 1.77 -11.38 35.25
CA THR A 178 2.05 -11.72 33.84
C THR A 178 2.61 -10.62 32.93
N ARG A 179 3.93 -10.48 33.06
CA ARG A 179 4.89 -10.05 32.05
C ARG A 179 4.68 -10.73 30.69
N GLY A 180 4.59 -9.92 29.64
CA GLY A 180 5.43 -10.09 28.45
C GLY A 180 4.77 -10.67 27.19
N GLY A 181 4.26 -9.78 26.34
CA GLY A 181 4.15 -10.00 24.90
C GLY A 181 4.73 -8.79 24.19
N SER A 182 6.04 -8.81 23.91
CA SER A 182 6.69 -7.82 23.04
C SER A 182 6.04 -7.93 21.66
N ILE A 183 5.36 -6.87 21.22
CA ILE A 183 4.84 -6.76 19.86
C ILE A 183 6.06 -6.61 18.96
N ARG A 184 6.57 -7.74 18.48
CA ARG A 184 7.47 -7.78 17.33
C ARG A 184 6.66 -7.35 16.11
N SER A 185 7.31 -6.54 15.27
CA SER A 185 6.94 -6.17 13.90
C SER A 185 5.69 -6.88 13.38
N VAL A 186 4.66 -6.08 13.09
CA VAL A 186 3.51 -6.53 12.29
C VAL A 186 4.03 -6.85 10.89
N ASP A 187 4.51 -8.08 10.71
CA ASP A 187 4.91 -8.62 9.42
C ASP A 187 3.63 -8.81 8.60
N LEU A 188 3.29 -7.79 7.81
CA LEU A 188 2.37 -7.92 6.69
C LEU A 188 3.05 -8.81 5.65
N ASP A 189 2.67 -10.09 5.64
CA ASP A 189 3.16 -11.13 4.74
C ASP A 189 2.68 -10.84 3.31
N LEU A 190 3.57 -10.25 2.50
CA LEU A 190 3.30 -9.82 1.11
C LEU A 190 3.12 -10.98 0.13
N ASP A 191 3.42 -12.23 0.51
CA ASP A 191 3.35 -13.38 -0.41
C ASP A 191 1.93 -13.98 -0.55
N ARG A 192 0.97 -13.52 0.26
CA ARG A 192 -0.40 -14.05 0.26
C ARG A 192 -1.42 -13.23 -0.51
N VAL A 193 -1.05 -12.06 -1.00
CA VAL A 193 -1.94 -11.23 -1.83
C VAL A 193 -1.96 -11.79 -3.26
N ASN A 194 -2.57 -12.96 -3.40
CA ASN A 194 -2.93 -13.54 -4.69
C ASN A 194 -4.14 -12.74 -5.21
N VAL A 195 -3.88 -11.50 -5.68
CA VAL A 195 -4.90 -10.74 -6.40
C VAL A 195 -5.21 -11.54 -7.64
N ARG A 196 -6.38 -12.19 -7.65
CA ARG A 196 -6.95 -12.79 -8.84
C ARG A 196 -7.32 -11.65 -9.79
N VAL A 197 -6.32 -11.16 -10.52
CA VAL A 197 -6.54 -10.30 -11.69
C VAL A 197 -7.27 -11.18 -12.70
N MET A 198 -8.59 -11.10 -12.72
CA MET A 198 -9.39 -11.70 -13.77
C MET A 198 -9.09 -10.93 -15.06
N VAL A 199 -8.13 -11.45 -15.82
CA VAL A 199 -7.93 -11.10 -17.21
C VAL A 199 -9.00 -11.84 -18.00
N GLU A 200 -10.01 -11.12 -18.49
CA GLU A 200 -10.84 -11.55 -19.62
C GLU A 200 -10.13 -11.23 -20.93
#